data_AF-A0A2A3E3F0-F1
#
_entry.id   AF-A0A2A3E3F0-F1
#
_cell.length_a   1.000
_cell.length_b   1.000
_cell.length_c   1.000
_cell.angle_alpha   90.00
_cell.angle_beta   90.00
_cell.angle_gamma   90.00
#
_symmetry.space_group_name_H-M   'P 1'
#
loop_
_entity.id
_entity.type
_entity.pdbx_description
1 polymer ?
#
loop_
_entity_poly.entity_id
_entity_poly.type
_entity_poly.pdbx_seq_one_letter_code
_entity_poly.pdbx_strand_id
1 'polypeptide(L)'
;MNNAHFAAEFQIFNCAISMIIHNSAKRGISMTLNKKAFQQNVDQEKSTTEKENKQKELIQELSNSEPKYKWNIVWKNVIIFIYLHLGGIYGFYLWINGTKAYTILWSIFVEFFAIMGITAGAHRLWSHRSYKAKWPLRFVLMLLQTTSYQNHIYEWVRDHRAHHKFTDTDADPHNSRRGFFFSHIGWLMVRKHPDIFKKGATIDLSDLEKDPIVVWQRRLYIVLMPLLCFVIPTWVPCYFWNEKFIYSWYSNLVRYVFSLNVTWMVNSAAHIWGMKPYDMNICPVENKIVSIFAYGEGWHNYHHVFPWDYKTSEFGTYNTNFTTAFIDFCARLGLAYDLKTVPDEVIRKRAARTGDGSRYDKKEAVYYYNLENMKWGWGDVDMKPEEIQEISIYNKSD
;
A
#
# COMPACT_ATOMS: atom_id res chain seq x y z
N MET A 1 61.62 -38.70 89.05
CA MET A 1 61.82 -38.32 87.64
C MET A 1 60.87 -39.13 86.78
N ASN A 2 59.67 -38.60 86.53
CA ASN A 2 58.69 -39.02 85.51
C ASN A 2 57.43 -38.20 85.79
N ASN A 3 57.31 -37.01 85.21
CA ASN A 3 56.06 -36.22 85.14
C ASN A 3 56.19 -34.95 84.27
N ALA A 4 57.02 -34.99 83.20
CA ALA A 4 57.15 -33.87 82.27
C ALA A 4 56.87 -34.23 80.80
N HIS A 5 56.78 -35.52 80.45
CA HIS A 5 56.51 -35.96 79.07
C HIS A 5 55.03 -36.16 78.73
N PHE A 6 54.13 -36.27 79.72
CA PHE A 6 52.71 -36.55 79.47
C PHE A 6 51.85 -35.29 79.22
N ALA A 7 52.34 -34.11 79.60
CA ALA A 7 51.61 -32.85 79.42
C ALA A 7 51.78 -32.24 78.01
N ALA A 8 52.89 -32.52 77.32
CA ALA A 8 53.17 -31.97 75.99
C ALA A 8 52.41 -32.72 74.86
N GLU A 9 52.20 -34.03 74.98
CA GLU A 9 51.48 -34.81 73.96
C GLU A 9 49.96 -34.57 73.98
N PHE A 10 49.38 -34.27 75.14
CA PHE A 10 47.94 -33.97 75.26
C PHE A 10 47.55 -32.61 74.67
N GLN A 11 48.50 -31.67 74.59
CA GLN A 11 48.28 -30.33 74.05
C GLN A 11 48.36 -30.32 72.50
N ILE A 12 49.18 -31.19 71.91
CA ILE A 12 49.30 -31.34 70.45
C ILE A 12 48.09 -32.10 69.87
N PHE A 13 47.57 -33.12 70.59
CA PHE A 13 46.38 -33.86 70.15
C PHE A 13 45.09 -33.02 70.16
N ASN A 14 44.92 -32.16 71.18
CA ASN A 14 43.79 -31.23 71.25
C ASN A 14 43.84 -30.12 70.19
N CYS A 15 45.04 -29.69 69.78
CA CYS A 15 45.20 -28.69 68.72
C CYS A 15 44.84 -29.27 67.33
N ALA A 16 45.21 -30.52 67.07
CA ALA A 16 44.88 -31.23 65.82
C ALA A 16 43.37 -31.52 65.67
N ILE A 17 42.69 -31.93 66.74
CA ILE A 17 41.23 -32.16 66.72
C ILE A 17 40.47 -30.85 66.53
N SER A 18 40.90 -29.75 67.17
CA SER A 18 40.29 -28.43 67.00
C SER A 18 40.42 -27.93 65.55
N MET A 19 41.56 -28.11 64.89
CA MET A 19 41.74 -27.74 63.48
C MET A 19 40.88 -28.59 62.50
N ILE A 20 40.69 -29.87 62.77
CA ILE A 20 39.85 -30.76 61.94
C ILE A 20 38.36 -30.41 62.09
N ILE A 21 37.89 -30.16 63.31
CA ILE A 21 36.50 -29.74 63.57
C ILE A 21 36.23 -28.36 62.95
N HIS A 22 37.19 -27.43 63.05
CA HIS A 22 37.03 -26.08 62.50
C HIS A 22 37.03 -26.06 60.96
N ASN A 23 37.80 -26.94 60.29
CA ASN A 23 37.78 -27.10 58.83
C ASN A 23 36.53 -27.83 58.31
N SER A 24 36.01 -28.81 59.06
CA SER A 24 34.75 -29.48 58.72
C SER A 24 33.53 -28.55 58.84
N ALA A 25 33.50 -27.73 59.91
CA ALA A 25 32.47 -26.70 60.10
C ALA A 25 32.50 -25.62 59.01
N LYS A 26 33.70 -25.14 58.60
CA LYS A 26 33.85 -24.19 57.49
C LYS A 26 33.39 -24.74 56.14
N ARG A 27 33.64 -26.03 55.85
CA ARG A 27 33.14 -26.69 54.62
C ARG A 27 31.62 -26.87 54.63
N GLY A 28 31.03 -27.23 55.78
CA GLY A 28 29.57 -27.32 55.95
C GLY A 28 28.85 -25.98 55.76
N ILE A 29 29.40 -24.90 56.33
CA ILE A 29 28.87 -23.54 56.17
C ILE A 29 29.01 -23.07 54.71
N SER A 30 30.14 -23.32 54.05
CA SER A 30 30.36 -22.97 52.63
C SER A 30 29.39 -23.71 51.68
N MET A 31 29.15 -25.01 51.90
CA MET A 31 28.16 -25.77 51.12
C MET A 31 26.72 -25.29 51.35
N THR A 32 26.39 -24.90 52.59
CA THR A 32 25.04 -24.40 52.92
C THR A 32 24.80 -23.00 52.34
N LEU A 33 25.82 -22.14 52.32
CA LEU A 33 25.77 -20.82 51.68
C LEU A 33 25.66 -20.95 50.15
N ASN A 34 26.42 -21.84 49.52
CA ASN A 34 26.31 -22.08 48.07
C ASN A 34 24.94 -22.65 47.68
N LYS A 35 24.35 -23.54 48.48
CA LYS A 35 22.98 -24.02 48.24
C LYS A 35 21.95 -22.90 48.37
N LYS A 36 22.08 -22.01 49.36
CA LYS A 36 21.18 -20.86 49.52
C LYS A 36 21.30 -19.85 48.37
N ALA A 37 22.53 -19.55 47.93
CA ALA A 37 22.78 -18.66 46.79
C ALA A 37 22.25 -19.25 45.47
N PHE A 38 22.43 -20.55 45.25
CA PHE A 38 21.88 -21.24 44.08
C PHE A 38 20.35 -21.24 44.10
N GLN A 39 19.73 -21.52 45.26
CA GLN A 39 18.27 -21.47 45.40
C GLN A 39 17.74 -20.05 45.17
N GLN A 40 18.39 -19.02 45.70
CA GLN A 40 18.02 -17.62 45.45
C GLN A 40 18.13 -17.23 43.96
N ASN A 41 19.17 -17.68 43.26
CA ASN A 41 19.31 -17.44 41.82
C ASN A 41 18.22 -18.16 41.02
N VAL A 42 17.89 -19.41 41.36
CA VAL A 42 16.80 -20.16 40.73
C VAL A 42 15.44 -19.51 41.01
N ASP A 43 15.21 -19.01 42.22
CA ASP A 43 13.97 -18.32 42.58
C ASP A 43 13.87 -16.93 41.90
N GLN A 44 14.99 -16.23 41.70
CA GLN A 44 15.06 -15.00 40.90
C GLN A 44 14.82 -15.25 39.41
N GLU A 45 15.41 -16.28 38.82
CA GLU A 45 15.15 -16.67 37.42
C GLU A 45 13.69 -17.07 37.21
N LYS A 46 13.10 -17.85 38.13
CA LYS A 46 11.67 -18.18 38.09
C LYS A 46 10.79 -16.93 38.20
N SER A 47 11.11 -16.01 39.12
CA SER A 47 10.38 -14.75 39.27
C SER A 47 10.48 -13.85 38.04
N THR A 48 11.64 -13.83 37.37
CA THR A 48 11.87 -13.05 36.15
C THR A 48 11.11 -13.67 34.97
N THR A 49 11.15 -15.00 34.83
CA THR A 49 10.41 -15.75 33.81
C THR A 49 8.90 -15.61 33.98
N GLU A 50 8.39 -15.64 35.22
CA GLU A 50 6.96 -15.39 35.50
C GLU A 50 6.54 -13.95 35.18
N LYS A 51 7.40 -12.96 35.43
CA LYS A 51 7.14 -11.56 35.06
C LYS A 51 7.12 -11.37 33.56
N GLU A 52 8.06 -11.98 32.82
CA GLU A 52 8.10 -11.94 31.37
C GLU A 52 6.90 -12.67 30.75
N ASN A 53 6.48 -13.80 31.31
CA ASN A 53 5.30 -14.52 30.86
C ASN A 53 4.01 -13.74 31.14
N LYS A 54 3.87 -13.14 32.33
CA LYS A 54 2.74 -12.23 32.63
C LYS A 54 2.73 -11.00 31.74
N GLN A 55 3.90 -10.46 31.40
CA GLN A 55 4.00 -9.33 30.49
C GLN A 55 3.61 -9.74 29.06
N LYS A 56 4.02 -10.93 28.60
CA LYS A 56 3.57 -11.51 27.32
C LYS A 56 2.07 -11.79 27.31
N GLU A 57 1.51 -12.34 28.38
CA GLU A 57 0.07 -12.57 28.54
C GLU A 57 -0.70 -11.24 28.57
N LEU A 58 -0.20 -10.22 29.25
CA LEU A 58 -0.81 -8.89 29.28
C LEU A 58 -0.73 -8.21 27.90
N ILE A 59 0.38 -8.36 27.17
CA ILE A 59 0.51 -7.88 25.78
C ILE A 59 -0.43 -8.66 24.85
N GLN A 60 -0.59 -9.96 25.06
CA GLN A 60 -1.51 -10.82 24.31
C GLN A 60 -2.97 -10.42 24.58
N GLU A 61 -3.34 -10.19 25.84
CA GLU A 61 -4.66 -9.70 26.27
C GLU A 61 -4.94 -8.30 25.75
N LEU A 62 -3.96 -7.39 25.80
CA LEU A 62 -4.08 -6.05 25.23
C LEU A 62 -4.26 -6.10 23.71
N SER A 63 -3.53 -6.98 23.00
CA SER A 63 -3.71 -7.17 21.55
C SER A 63 -5.06 -7.81 21.20
N ASN A 64 -5.59 -8.69 22.05
CA ASN A 64 -6.90 -9.31 21.90
C ASN A 64 -8.06 -8.38 22.31
N SER A 65 -7.75 -7.29 23.04
CA SER A 65 -8.72 -6.32 23.56
C SER A 65 -8.96 -5.13 22.64
N GLU A 66 -8.26 -5.02 21.49
CA GLU A 66 -8.59 -3.98 20.53
C GLU A 66 -10.05 -4.16 20.08
N PRO A 67 -10.91 -3.15 20.29
CA PRO A 67 -12.31 -3.29 19.92
C PRO A 67 -12.37 -3.50 18.40
N LYS A 68 -12.80 -4.71 17.98
CA LYS A 68 -13.09 -5.00 16.57
C LYS A 68 -13.95 -3.87 16.04
N TYR A 69 -13.39 -3.06 15.15
CA TYR A 69 -14.07 -1.90 14.60
C TYR A 69 -15.45 -2.29 14.11
N LYS A 70 -16.50 -1.67 14.66
CA LYS A 70 -17.89 -1.94 14.25
C LYS A 70 -18.19 -1.17 12.98
N TRP A 71 -18.63 -1.90 11.96
CA TRP A 71 -18.90 -1.32 10.64
C TRP A 71 -20.17 -0.47 10.71
N ASN A 72 -20.05 0.80 10.33
CA ASN A 72 -21.17 1.71 10.22
C ASN A 72 -21.52 1.94 8.75
N ILE A 73 -22.62 1.33 8.30
CA ILE A 73 -23.05 1.33 6.89
C ILE A 73 -23.64 2.68 6.51
N VAL A 74 -23.18 3.21 5.38
CA VAL A 74 -23.70 4.43 4.76
C VAL A 74 -24.73 4.04 3.70
N TRP A 75 -25.98 3.83 4.12
CA TRP A 75 -27.07 3.35 3.24
C TRP A 75 -27.32 4.18 1.99
N LYS A 76 -27.08 5.50 2.06
CA LYS A 76 -27.11 6.37 0.87
C LYS A 76 -26.19 5.85 -0.24
N ASN A 77 -24.95 5.46 0.12
CA ASN A 77 -23.98 4.98 -0.85
C ASN A 77 -24.38 3.60 -1.38
N VAL A 78 -24.88 2.73 -0.51
CA VAL A 78 -25.39 1.40 -0.90
C VAL A 78 -26.48 1.54 -1.97
N ILE A 79 -27.47 2.40 -1.75
CA ILE A 79 -28.58 2.62 -2.69
C ILE A 79 -28.06 3.18 -4.02
N ILE A 80 -27.14 4.14 -3.98
CA ILE A 80 -26.53 4.71 -5.19
C ILE A 80 -25.79 3.62 -5.98
N PHE A 81 -24.97 2.79 -5.33
CA PHE A 81 -24.26 1.73 -6.02
C PHE A 81 -25.21 0.68 -6.59
N ILE A 82 -26.27 0.30 -5.87
CA ILE A 82 -27.31 -0.60 -6.41
C ILE A 82 -27.92 0.00 -7.68
N TYR A 83 -28.33 1.28 -7.64
CA TYR A 83 -28.88 1.97 -8.82
C TYR A 83 -27.89 1.98 -9.99
N LEU A 84 -26.64 2.36 -9.74
CA LEU A 84 -25.61 2.43 -10.79
C LEU A 84 -25.41 1.05 -11.44
N HIS A 85 -25.23 -0.01 -10.64
CA HIS A 85 -24.95 -1.35 -11.17
C HIS A 85 -26.17 -1.94 -11.89
N LEU A 86 -27.39 -1.78 -11.35
CA LEU A 86 -28.61 -2.20 -12.06
C LEU A 86 -28.80 -1.42 -13.37
N GLY A 87 -28.53 -0.10 -13.34
CA GLY A 87 -28.55 0.73 -14.53
C GLY A 87 -27.50 0.32 -15.57
N GLY A 88 -26.30 -0.05 -15.13
CA GLY A 88 -25.25 -0.59 -15.99
C GLY A 88 -25.66 -1.92 -16.63
N ILE A 89 -26.23 -2.86 -15.87
CA ILE A 89 -26.76 -4.12 -16.40
C ILE A 89 -27.86 -3.86 -17.44
N TYR A 90 -28.79 -2.96 -17.13
CA TYR A 90 -29.84 -2.58 -18.07
C TYR A 90 -29.29 -1.91 -19.33
N GLY A 91 -28.29 -1.04 -19.20
CA GLY A 91 -27.62 -0.44 -20.35
C GLY A 91 -26.91 -1.44 -21.24
N PHE A 92 -26.28 -2.47 -20.64
CA PHE A 92 -25.68 -3.57 -21.41
C PHE A 92 -26.75 -4.36 -22.17
N TYR A 93 -27.90 -4.61 -21.55
CA TYR A 93 -29.05 -5.18 -22.25
C TYR A 93 -29.49 -4.29 -23.44
N LEU A 94 -29.54 -2.96 -23.26
CA LEU A 94 -29.86 -2.03 -24.35
C LEU A 94 -28.81 -2.00 -25.46
N TRP A 95 -27.52 -2.24 -25.15
CA TRP A 95 -26.48 -2.35 -26.19
C TRP A 95 -26.78 -3.45 -27.19
N ILE A 96 -27.34 -4.57 -26.72
CA ILE A 96 -27.70 -5.73 -27.54
C ILE A 96 -29.04 -5.52 -28.27
N ASN A 97 -29.93 -4.67 -27.73
CA ASN A 97 -31.33 -4.54 -28.18
C ASN A 97 -31.67 -3.17 -28.81
N GLY A 98 -30.70 -2.45 -29.36
CA GLY A 98 -30.98 -1.29 -30.22
C GLY A 98 -30.22 0.00 -29.93
N THR A 99 -29.24 -0.01 -29.04
CA THR A 99 -28.29 1.12 -28.94
C THR A 99 -27.52 1.26 -30.26
N LYS A 100 -27.41 2.46 -30.82
CA LYS A 100 -26.65 2.67 -32.05
C LYS A 100 -25.16 2.39 -31.81
N ALA A 101 -24.49 1.79 -32.80
CA ALA A 101 -23.06 1.48 -32.71
C ALA A 101 -22.20 2.71 -32.36
N TYR A 102 -22.53 3.89 -32.90
CA TYR A 102 -21.83 5.13 -32.58
C TYR A 102 -21.92 5.53 -31.10
N THR A 103 -23.04 5.23 -30.42
CA THR A 103 -23.20 5.48 -28.99
C THR A 103 -22.33 4.53 -28.15
N ILE A 104 -22.18 3.28 -28.58
CA ILE A 104 -21.30 2.30 -27.92
C ILE A 104 -19.84 2.72 -28.09
N LEU A 105 -19.43 3.05 -29.32
CA LEU A 105 -18.08 3.53 -29.62
C LEU A 105 -17.76 4.82 -28.85
N TRP A 106 -18.72 5.74 -28.76
CA TRP A 106 -18.58 6.95 -27.95
C TRP A 106 -18.37 6.64 -26.47
N SER A 107 -19.14 5.72 -25.88
CA SER A 107 -18.94 5.30 -24.48
C SER A 107 -17.56 4.70 -24.25
N ILE A 108 -17.07 3.83 -25.15
CA ILE A 108 -15.73 3.26 -25.08
C ILE A 108 -14.66 4.35 -25.20
N PHE A 109 -14.86 5.31 -26.10
CA PHE A 109 -13.96 6.45 -26.28
C PHE A 109 -13.88 7.32 -25.03
N VAL A 110 -15.02 7.69 -24.43
CA VAL A 110 -15.05 8.45 -23.18
C VAL A 110 -14.40 7.66 -22.04
N GLU A 111 -14.62 6.35 -21.96
CA GLU A 111 -13.97 5.50 -20.95
C GLU A 111 -12.46 5.50 -21.07
N PHE A 112 -11.95 5.31 -22.29
CA PHE A 112 -10.51 5.31 -22.56
C PHE A 112 -9.84 6.58 -22.04
N PHE A 113 -10.45 7.74 -22.24
CA PHE A 113 -9.89 8.99 -21.74
C PHE A 113 -10.12 9.18 -20.24
N ALA A 114 -11.28 8.78 -19.71
CA ALA A 114 -11.56 8.87 -18.27
C ALA A 114 -10.54 8.10 -17.43
N ILE A 115 -10.18 6.88 -17.85
CA ILE A 115 -9.19 6.07 -17.14
C ILE A 115 -7.77 6.63 -17.28
N MET A 116 -7.39 7.25 -18.42
CA MET A 116 -6.12 8.00 -18.52
C MET A 116 -6.06 9.15 -17.50
N GLY A 117 -7.19 9.79 -17.20
CA GLY A 117 -7.28 10.80 -16.14
C GLY A 117 -6.95 10.26 -14.75
N ILE A 118 -7.27 8.99 -14.49
CA ILE A 118 -6.89 8.28 -13.25
C ILE A 118 -5.44 7.82 -13.32
N THR A 119 -5.06 7.04 -14.32
CA THR A 119 -3.76 6.36 -14.38
C THR A 119 -2.62 7.33 -14.68
N ALA A 120 -2.67 8.06 -15.80
CA ALA A 120 -1.64 9.04 -16.14
C ALA A 120 -1.73 10.29 -15.25
N GLY A 121 -2.94 10.67 -14.83
CA GLY A 121 -3.19 11.84 -13.98
C GLY A 121 -3.11 11.55 -12.49
N ALA A 122 -4.25 11.25 -11.87
CA ALA A 122 -4.40 11.14 -10.41
C ALA A 122 -3.31 10.28 -9.76
N HIS A 123 -3.00 9.16 -10.38
CA HIS A 123 -2.07 8.15 -9.90
C HIS A 123 -0.60 8.51 -10.15
N ARG A 124 -0.13 8.45 -11.40
CA ARG A 124 1.30 8.58 -11.70
C ARG A 124 1.80 10.02 -11.53
N LEU A 125 1.02 11.01 -11.99
CA LEU A 125 1.40 12.42 -11.95
C LEU A 125 1.24 13.04 -10.56
N TRP A 126 0.02 13.04 -10.01
CA TRP A 126 -0.26 13.79 -8.78
C TRP A 126 0.00 12.99 -7.50
N SER A 127 -0.28 11.69 -7.47
CA SER A 127 0.11 10.89 -6.31
C SER A 127 1.61 10.67 -6.27
N HIS A 128 2.17 9.95 -7.24
CA HIS A 128 3.57 9.50 -7.12
C HIS A 128 4.62 10.46 -7.61
N ARG A 129 4.22 11.53 -8.32
CA ARG A 129 5.15 12.52 -8.91
C ARG A 129 6.22 11.86 -9.79
N SER A 130 5.85 10.77 -10.46
CA SER A 130 6.77 9.92 -11.22
C SER A 130 7.22 10.57 -12.54
N TYR A 131 6.49 11.58 -12.99
CA TYR A 131 6.88 12.48 -14.08
C TYR A 131 6.33 13.89 -13.82
N LYS A 132 6.79 14.87 -14.61
CA LYS A 132 6.25 16.23 -14.62
C LYS A 132 5.50 16.49 -15.92
N ALA A 133 4.47 17.33 -15.84
CA ALA A 133 3.66 17.72 -16.97
C ALA A 133 3.54 19.24 -17.08
N LYS A 134 3.59 19.76 -18.30
CA LYS A 134 3.26 21.17 -18.59
C LYS A 134 1.78 21.42 -18.32
N TRP A 135 1.43 22.69 -18.10
CA TRP A 135 0.07 23.08 -17.74
C TRP A 135 -1.03 22.58 -18.70
N PRO A 136 -0.84 22.49 -20.05
CA PRO A 136 -1.90 22.03 -20.94
C PRO A 136 -2.24 20.56 -20.67
N LEU A 137 -1.22 19.71 -20.50
CA LEU A 137 -1.42 18.29 -20.20
C LEU A 137 -2.05 18.10 -18.82
N ARG A 138 -1.61 18.86 -17.81
CA ARG A 138 -2.24 18.85 -16.47
C ARG A 138 -3.71 19.22 -16.52
N PHE A 139 -4.06 20.24 -17.31
CA PHE A 139 -5.44 20.69 -17.45
C PHE A 139 -6.30 19.63 -18.14
N VAL A 140 -5.82 19.04 -19.23
CA VAL A 140 -6.50 17.93 -19.91
C VAL A 140 -6.70 16.75 -18.97
N LEU A 141 -5.64 16.27 -18.31
CA LEU A 141 -5.72 15.15 -17.37
C LEU A 141 -6.68 15.42 -16.21
N MET A 142 -6.81 16.67 -15.76
CA MET A 142 -7.77 17.05 -14.73
C MET A 142 -9.22 16.93 -15.23
N LEU A 143 -9.51 17.36 -16.47
CA LEU A 143 -10.84 17.18 -17.05
C LEU A 143 -11.16 15.69 -17.20
N LEU A 144 -10.20 14.91 -17.69
CA LEU A 144 -10.35 13.46 -17.84
C LEU A 144 -10.57 12.74 -16.51
N GLN A 145 -9.85 13.13 -15.46
CA GLN A 145 -10.05 12.63 -14.10
C GLN A 145 -11.43 13.01 -13.56
N THR A 146 -11.91 14.21 -13.89
CA THR A 146 -13.25 14.64 -13.48
C THR A 146 -14.35 13.82 -14.18
N THR A 147 -14.12 13.40 -15.43
CA THR A 147 -15.01 12.49 -16.17
C THR A 147 -15.11 11.09 -15.55
N SER A 148 -14.06 10.62 -14.85
CA SER A 148 -14.08 9.30 -14.20
C SER A 148 -14.89 9.26 -12.90
N TYR A 149 -15.18 10.42 -12.30
CA TYR A 149 -15.96 10.56 -11.05
C TYR A 149 -15.48 9.66 -9.90
N GLN A 150 -14.20 9.73 -9.57
CA GLN A 150 -13.61 9.02 -8.43
C GLN A 150 -13.13 9.97 -7.33
N ASN A 151 -13.98 10.93 -6.94
CA ASN A 151 -13.61 12.10 -6.13
C ASN A 151 -12.65 13.06 -6.83
N HIS A 152 -12.52 14.27 -6.30
CA HIS A 152 -11.58 15.27 -6.83
C HIS A 152 -10.13 14.84 -6.57
N ILE A 153 -9.19 15.32 -7.39
CA ILE A 153 -7.77 14.92 -7.38
C ILE A 153 -7.18 14.97 -5.97
N TYR A 154 -7.41 16.05 -5.21
CA TYR A 154 -6.87 16.20 -3.86
C TYR A 154 -7.25 15.05 -2.90
N GLU A 155 -8.50 14.58 -2.95
CA GLU A 155 -8.96 13.51 -2.06
C GLU A 155 -8.49 12.15 -2.55
N TRP A 156 -8.56 11.91 -3.86
CA TRP A 156 -8.05 10.68 -4.47
C TRP A 156 -6.57 10.50 -4.15
N VAL A 157 -5.78 11.57 -4.35
CA VAL A 157 -4.35 11.54 -4.05
C VAL A 157 -4.11 11.31 -2.57
N ARG A 158 -4.77 12.04 -1.66
CA ARG A 158 -4.62 11.80 -0.20
C ARG A 158 -4.88 10.35 0.19
N ASP A 159 -5.99 9.79 -0.28
CA ASP A 159 -6.37 8.43 0.07
C ASP A 159 -5.37 7.42 -0.53
N HIS A 160 -4.89 7.65 -1.75
CA HIS A 160 -3.82 6.86 -2.37
C HIS A 160 -2.46 7.02 -1.65
N ARG A 161 -2.20 8.22 -1.11
CA ARG A 161 -1.04 8.52 -0.25
C ARG A 161 -1.04 7.71 1.04
N ALA A 162 -2.19 7.69 1.70
CA ALA A 162 -2.38 6.85 2.87
C ALA A 162 -2.26 5.36 2.51
N HIS A 163 -2.76 4.95 1.34
CA HIS A 163 -2.76 3.57 0.91
C HIS A 163 -1.36 2.94 0.83
N HIS A 164 -0.35 3.49 0.12
CA HIS A 164 0.97 2.83 0.16
C HIS A 164 1.73 3.03 1.48
N LYS A 165 1.44 4.10 2.25
CA LYS A 165 2.22 4.41 3.46
C LYS A 165 1.79 3.50 4.60
N PHE A 166 0.54 3.10 4.59
CA PHE A 166 -0.07 2.30 5.64
C PHE A 166 -0.76 1.05 5.09
N THR A 167 -0.27 0.51 3.97
CA THR A 167 -0.84 -0.64 3.26
C THR A 167 -1.12 -1.80 4.21
N ASP A 168 -2.26 -2.45 4.03
CA ASP A 168 -2.67 -3.61 4.83
C ASP A 168 -2.83 -3.34 6.34
N THR A 169 -2.97 -2.07 6.74
CA THR A 169 -3.31 -1.67 8.11
C THR A 169 -4.69 -1.00 8.17
N ASP A 170 -5.17 -0.68 9.38
CA ASP A 170 -6.44 0.02 9.56
C ASP A 170 -6.43 1.50 9.13
N ALA A 171 -5.27 2.02 8.72
CA ALA A 171 -5.14 3.33 8.08
C ALA A 171 -5.14 3.26 6.54
N ASP A 172 -5.17 2.06 5.96
CA ASP A 172 -5.39 1.86 4.53
C ASP A 172 -6.89 1.97 4.20
N PRO A 173 -7.32 2.94 3.35
CA PRO A 173 -8.73 3.14 3.02
C PRO A 173 -9.44 1.89 2.50
N HIS A 174 -8.74 1.04 1.75
CA HIS A 174 -9.28 -0.15 1.09
C HIS A 174 -8.51 -1.42 1.47
N ASN A 175 -8.07 -1.49 2.74
CA ASN A 175 -7.32 -2.60 3.33
C ASN A 175 -7.77 -4.00 2.85
N SER A 176 -6.92 -4.63 2.04
CA SER A 176 -7.14 -5.97 1.46
C SER A 176 -7.32 -7.07 2.50
N ARG A 177 -6.77 -6.92 3.71
CA ARG A 177 -6.91 -7.92 4.79
C ARG A 177 -8.34 -8.04 5.31
N ARG A 178 -9.21 -7.06 5.02
CA ARG A 178 -10.65 -7.11 5.31
C ARG A 178 -11.45 -7.87 4.24
N GLY A 179 -10.78 -8.46 3.26
CA GLY A 179 -11.35 -9.34 2.25
C GLY A 179 -11.65 -8.63 0.92
N PHE A 180 -11.93 -9.45 -0.09
CA PHE A 180 -12.17 -8.99 -1.47
C PHE A 180 -13.31 -7.98 -1.57
N PHE A 181 -14.46 -8.27 -0.96
CA PHE A 181 -15.62 -7.38 -1.07
C PHE A 181 -15.34 -6.01 -0.46
N PHE A 182 -14.65 -5.95 0.69
CA PHE A 182 -14.29 -4.69 1.32
C PHE A 182 -13.38 -3.85 0.45
N SER A 183 -12.26 -4.42 0.00
CA SER A 183 -11.26 -3.73 -0.83
C SER A 183 -11.79 -3.34 -2.21
N HIS A 184 -12.77 -4.08 -2.74
CA HIS A 184 -13.39 -3.77 -4.02
C HIS A 184 -14.40 -2.60 -3.92
N ILE A 185 -15.48 -2.75 -3.14
CA ILE A 185 -16.55 -1.75 -3.07
C ILE A 185 -17.03 -1.46 -1.64
N GLY A 186 -16.84 -2.41 -0.71
CA GLY A 186 -17.36 -2.32 0.65
C GLY A 186 -16.84 -1.10 1.42
N TRP A 187 -15.59 -0.71 1.20
CA TRP A 187 -14.98 0.46 1.84
C TRP A 187 -15.70 1.78 1.51
N LEU A 188 -16.36 1.87 0.35
CA LEU A 188 -17.17 3.03 -0.06
C LEU A 188 -18.56 3.03 0.58
N MET A 189 -19.00 1.91 1.14
CA MET A 189 -20.33 1.73 1.73
C MET A 189 -20.33 1.81 3.25
N VAL A 190 -19.17 2.02 3.88
CA VAL A 190 -19.05 2.18 5.33
C VAL A 190 -18.30 3.44 5.69
N ARG A 191 -18.45 3.88 6.93
CA ARG A 191 -17.61 4.94 7.48
C ARG A 191 -16.16 4.45 7.55
N LYS A 192 -15.24 5.32 7.12
CA LYS A 192 -13.80 5.12 7.20
C LYS A 192 -13.39 4.86 8.66
N HIS A 193 -12.44 3.96 8.85
CA HIS A 193 -11.81 3.71 10.16
C HIS A 193 -11.18 5.00 10.73
N PRO A 194 -11.22 5.25 12.04
CA PRO A 194 -10.61 6.44 12.65
C PRO A 194 -9.14 6.65 12.29
N ASP A 195 -8.37 5.57 12.13
CA ASP A 195 -6.95 5.66 11.81
C ASP A 195 -6.67 6.20 10.41
N ILE A 196 -7.61 6.05 9.47
CA ILE A 196 -7.50 6.69 8.15
C ILE A 196 -7.45 8.21 8.31
N PHE A 197 -8.23 8.78 9.24
CA PHE A 197 -8.21 10.23 9.50
C PHE A 197 -6.95 10.64 10.26
N LYS A 198 -6.60 9.91 11.32
CA LYS A 198 -5.43 10.23 12.16
C LYS A 198 -4.13 10.16 11.37
N LYS A 199 -3.90 9.05 10.65
CA LYS A 199 -2.70 8.85 9.85
C LYS A 199 -2.77 9.59 8.51
N GLY A 200 -3.95 9.71 7.91
CA GLY A 200 -4.14 10.51 6.69
C GLY A 200 -3.78 11.98 6.87
N ALA A 201 -3.95 12.54 8.07
CA ALA A 201 -3.52 13.91 8.38
C ALA A 201 -1.98 14.08 8.39
N THR A 202 -1.21 12.99 8.44
CA THR A 202 0.27 13.02 8.38
C THR A 202 0.81 13.00 6.95
N ILE A 203 -0.07 12.83 5.96
CA ILE A 203 0.31 12.85 4.56
C ILE A 203 0.54 14.30 4.13
N ASP A 204 1.74 14.60 3.60
CA ASP A 204 2.01 15.86 2.93
C ASP A 204 1.18 15.97 1.64
N LEU A 205 0.46 17.08 1.46
CA LEU A 205 -0.30 17.44 0.26
C LEU A 205 0.03 18.85 -0.23
N SER A 206 1.09 19.46 0.31
CA SER A 206 1.44 20.86 0.04
C SER A 206 1.76 21.11 -1.44
N ASP A 207 2.19 20.09 -2.18
CA ASP A 207 2.37 20.14 -3.63
C ASP A 207 1.05 20.33 -4.38
N LEU A 208 -0.02 19.66 -3.93
CA LEU A 208 -1.35 19.78 -4.54
C LEU A 208 -2.00 21.13 -4.21
N GLU A 209 -1.72 21.67 -3.03
CA GLU A 209 -2.21 23.00 -2.61
C GLU A 209 -1.54 24.12 -3.41
N LYS A 210 -0.30 23.90 -3.87
CA LYS A 210 0.42 24.80 -4.77
C LYS A 210 0.06 24.60 -6.24
N ASP A 211 -0.65 23.53 -6.60
CA ASP A 211 -1.11 23.27 -7.97
C ASP A 211 -2.43 24.01 -8.25
N PRO A 212 -2.43 25.11 -9.03
CA PRO A 212 -3.65 25.88 -9.28
C PRO A 212 -4.72 25.09 -10.04
N ILE A 213 -4.34 24.09 -10.85
CA ILE A 213 -5.29 23.24 -11.59
C ILE A 213 -6.03 22.31 -10.63
N VAL A 214 -5.31 21.71 -9.67
CA VAL A 214 -5.91 20.85 -8.65
C VAL A 214 -6.82 21.64 -7.72
N VAL A 215 -6.38 22.82 -7.26
CA VAL A 215 -7.19 23.71 -6.41
C VAL A 215 -8.45 24.18 -7.15
N TRP A 216 -8.32 24.55 -8.42
CA TRP A 216 -9.45 24.95 -9.26
C TRP A 216 -10.46 23.81 -9.45
N GLN A 217 -9.98 22.61 -9.78
CA GLN A 217 -10.84 21.44 -9.91
C GLN A 217 -11.59 21.17 -8.62
N ARG A 218 -10.89 21.14 -7.47
CA ARG A 218 -11.51 20.89 -6.16
C ARG A 218 -12.62 21.90 -5.86
N ARG A 219 -12.40 23.19 -6.17
CA ARG A 219 -13.39 24.25 -5.93
C ARG A 219 -14.65 24.09 -6.78
N LEU A 220 -14.51 23.67 -8.03
CA LEU A 220 -15.61 23.56 -8.99
C LEU A 220 -16.11 22.12 -9.20
N TYR A 221 -15.57 21.15 -8.46
CA TYR A 221 -15.81 19.74 -8.70
C TYR A 221 -17.29 19.38 -8.73
N ILE A 222 -18.09 19.95 -7.82
CA ILE A 222 -19.53 19.68 -7.73
C ILE A 222 -20.31 20.12 -8.99
N VAL A 223 -19.77 21.06 -9.76
CA VAL A 223 -20.34 21.54 -11.03
C VAL A 223 -19.72 20.79 -12.21
N LEU A 224 -18.40 20.64 -12.22
CA LEU A 224 -17.68 20.00 -13.33
C LEU A 224 -17.98 18.51 -13.44
N MET A 225 -18.06 17.79 -12.31
CA MET A 225 -18.30 16.36 -12.28
C MET A 225 -19.61 15.96 -12.98
N PRO A 226 -20.81 16.48 -12.60
CA PRO A 226 -22.03 16.05 -13.25
C PRO A 226 -22.05 16.43 -14.74
N LEU A 227 -21.43 17.56 -15.09
CA LEU A 227 -21.31 18.01 -16.47
C LEU A 227 -20.46 17.05 -17.31
N LEU A 228 -19.26 16.72 -16.85
CA LEU A 228 -18.27 15.95 -17.61
C LEU A 228 -18.51 14.44 -17.55
N CYS A 229 -18.94 13.90 -16.40
CA CYS A 229 -19.17 12.47 -16.23
C CYS A 229 -20.55 12.02 -16.77
N PHE A 230 -21.57 12.87 -16.68
CA PHE A 230 -22.95 12.49 -17.02
C PHE A 230 -23.57 13.29 -18.16
N VAL A 231 -23.64 14.62 -18.04
CA VAL A 231 -24.40 15.44 -19.00
C VAL A 231 -23.79 15.40 -20.39
N ILE A 232 -22.50 15.70 -20.54
CA ILE A 232 -21.84 15.75 -21.86
C ILE A 232 -21.80 14.36 -22.51
N PRO A 233 -21.36 13.28 -21.82
CA PRO A 233 -21.34 11.94 -22.43
C PRO A 233 -22.71 11.45 -22.87
N THR A 234 -23.79 11.84 -22.18
CA THR A 234 -25.17 11.51 -22.59
C THR A 234 -25.74 12.45 -23.65
N TRP A 235 -25.37 13.73 -23.63
CA TRP A 235 -25.90 14.71 -24.57
C TRP A 235 -25.32 14.53 -25.98
N VAL A 236 -24.02 14.23 -26.09
CA VAL A 236 -23.33 14.09 -27.39
C VAL A 236 -24.04 13.08 -28.31
N PRO A 237 -24.37 11.85 -27.87
CA PRO A 237 -25.09 10.91 -28.73
C PRO A 237 -26.49 11.37 -29.14
N CYS A 238 -27.19 12.05 -28.23
CA CYS A 238 -28.52 12.58 -28.51
C CYS A 238 -28.47 13.67 -29.58
N TYR A 239 -27.47 14.55 -29.52
CA TYR A 239 -27.37 15.69 -30.41
C TYR A 239 -26.79 15.33 -31.78
N PHE A 240 -25.65 14.62 -31.82
CA PHE A 240 -24.88 14.45 -33.06
C PHE A 240 -25.38 13.33 -33.96
N TRP A 241 -26.01 12.29 -33.41
CA TRP A 241 -26.55 11.17 -34.21
C TRP A 241 -27.95 10.74 -33.77
N ASN A 242 -28.68 11.63 -33.10
CA ASN A 242 -30.08 11.46 -32.73
C ASN A 242 -30.35 10.14 -31.98
N GLU A 243 -29.47 9.78 -31.04
CA GLU A 243 -29.71 8.69 -30.11
C GLU A 243 -30.83 9.06 -29.14
N LYS A 244 -31.68 8.09 -28.79
CA LYS A 244 -32.69 8.33 -27.75
C LYS A 244 -31.99 8.54 -26.40
N PHE A 245 -32.43 9.55 -25.65
CA PHE A 245 -31.86 9.89 -24.32
C PHE A 245 -31.67 8.66 -23.42
N ILE A 246 -32.66 7.77 -23.36
CA ILE A 246 -32.61 6.59 -22.51
C ILE A 246 -31.46 5.64 -22.87
N TYR A 247 -31.19 5.42 -24.17
CA TYR A 247 -30.09 4.58 -24.63
C TYR A 247 -28.75 5.24 -24.34
N SER A 248 -28.65 6.54 -24.55
CA SER A 248 -27.42 7.28 -24.26
C SER A 248 -27.10 7.37 -22.76
N TRP A 249 -28.10 7.63 -21.92
CA TRP A 249 -27.96 7.66 -20.47
C TRP A 249 -27.46 6.33 -19.92
N TYR A 250 -28.13 5.23 -20.27
CA TYR A 250 -27.75 3.91 -19.79
C TYR A 250 -26.45 3.41 -20.42
N SER A 251 -26.12 3.81 -21.66
CA SER A 251 -24.79 3.55 -22.24
C SER A 251 -23.67 4.23 -21.43
N ASN A 252 -23.91 5.45 -20.94
CA ASN A 252 -22.97 6.14 -20.06
C ASN A 252 -22.90 5.51 -18.66
N LEU A 253 -24.00 4.93 -18.15
CA LEU A 253 -23.95 4.16 -16.89
C LEU A 253 -23.16 2.86 -17.04
N VAL A 254 -23.27 2.13 -18.17
CA VAL A 254 -22.42 0.97 -18.47
C VAL A 254 -20.95 1.36 -18.38
N ARG A 255 -20.58 2.44 -19.08
CA ARG A 255 -19.24 3.01 -19.07
C ARG A 255 -18.76 3.29 -17.64
N TYR A 256 -19.55 4.03 -16.87
CA TYR A 256 -19.15 4.43 -15.52
C TYR A 256 -18.99 3.24 -14.57
N VAL A 257 -19.94 2.29 -14.57
CA VAL A 257 -19.85 1.07 -13.75
C VAL A 257 -18.64 0.23 -14.13
N PHE A 258 -18.35 0.10 -15.43
CA PHE A 258 -17.16 -0.58 -15.92
C PHE A 258 -15.89 0.09 -15.38
N SER A 259 -15.77 1.41 -15.51
CA SER A 259 -14.65 2.21 -15.00
C SER A 259 -14.38 1.97 -13.51
N LEU A 260 -15.45 2.02 -12.70
CA LEU A 260 -15.38 1.80 -11.25
C LEU A 260 -14.86 0.40 -10.94
N ASN A 261 -15.46 -0.63 -11.53
CA ASN A 261 -15.07 -2.02 -11.24
C ASN A 261 -13.63 -2.31 -11.69
N VAL A 262 -13.20 -1.79 -12.84
CA VAL A 262 -11.81 -1.91 -13.31
C VAL A 262 -10.84 -1.27 -12.31
N THR A 263 -11.15 -0.06 -11.83
CA THR A 263 -10.29 0.61 -10.83
C THR A 263 -10.29 -0.17 -9.52
N TRP A 264 -11.46 -0.62 -9.06
CA TRP A 264 -11.60 -1.36 -7.81
C TRP A 264 -10.96 -2.75 -7.85
N MET A 265 -10.78 -3.35 -9.04
CA MET A 265 -10.00 -4.58 -9.19
C MET A 265 -8.52 -4.36 -8.86
N VAL A 266 -7.97 -3.16 -9.03
CA VAL A 266 -6.60 -2.83 -8.60
C VAL A 266 -6.49 -2.94 -7.08
N ASN A 267 -7.47 -2.40 -6.34
CA ASN A 267 -7.49 -2.46 -4.88
C ASN A 267 -7.75 -3.87 -4.34
N SER A 268 -8.50 -4.70 -5.07
CA SER A 268 -8.91 -6.03 -4.61
C SER A 268 -8.14 -7.17 -5.27
N ALA A 269 -8.40 -7.45 -6.56
CA ALA A 269 -7.77 -8.55 -7.27
C ALA A 269 -6.24 -8.42 -7.31
N ALA A 270 -5.71 -7.21 -7.52
CA ALA A 270 -4.27 -6.95 -7.53
C ALA A 270 -3.63 -6.86 -6.13
N HIS A 271 -4.36 -7.19 -5.07
CA HIS A 271 -3.84 -7.42 -3.71
C HIS A 271 -4.02 -8.87 -3.23
N ILE A 272 -4.71 -9.73 -4.00
CA ILE A 272 -5.12 -11.06 -3.54
C ILE A 272 -4.66 -12.16 -4.49
N TRP A 273 -4.80 -11.99 -5.80
CA TRP A 273 -4.59 -13.07 -6.78
C TRP A 273 -3.56 -12.69 -7.86
N GLY A 274 -2.35 -13.23 -7.72
CA GLY A 274 -1.26 -13.00 -8.66
C GLY A 274 0.10 -13.41 -8.10
N MET A 275 1.16 -13.03 -8.81
CA MET A 275 2.55 -13.34 -8.42
C MET A 275 3.18 -12.20 -7.63
N LYS A 276 4.23 -12.47 -6.85
CA LYS A 276 4.98 -11.45 -6.08
C LYS A 276 6.48 -11.50 -6.40
N PRO A 277 6.88 -11.23 -7.65
CA PRO A 277 8.25 -11.38 -8.10
C PRO A 277 9.24 -10.41 -7.44
N TYR A 278 8.78 -9.29 -6.86
CA TYR A 278 9.67 -8.26 -6.30
C TYR A 278 9.65 -8.24 -4.77
N ASP A 279 8.49 -8.42 -4.15
CA ASP A 279 8.37 -8.57 -2.70
C ASP A 279 7.20 -9.46 -2.28
N MET A 280 7.50 -10.62 -1.72
CA MET A 280 6.51 -11.59 -1.26
C MET A 280 5.86 -11.23 0.10
N ASN A 281 6.44 -10.26 0.84
CA ASN A 281 6.02 -9.90 2.19
C ASN A 281 4.88 -8.87 2.23
N ILE A 282 4.59 -8.22 1.11
CA ILE A 282 3.47 -7.26 0.95
C ILE A 282 2.27 -7.94 0.27
N CYS A 283 1.04 -7.46 0.45
CA CYS A 283 -0.13 -8.03 -0.24
C CYS A 283 -0.20 -7.81 -1.76
N PRO A 284 0.19 -6.65 -2.33
CA PRO A 284 0.15 -6.38 -3.77
C PRO A 284 0.75 -7.48 -4.65
N VAL A 285 0.09 -7.80 -5.75
CA VAL A 285 0.45 -8.88 -6.69
C VAL A 285 0.46 -8.39 -8.15
N GLU A 286 1.24 -9.05 -8.98
CA GLU A 286 1.20 -8.91 -10.43
C GLU A 286 0.00 -9.67 -11.01
N ASN A 287 -0.90 -8.95 -11.68
CA ASN A 287 -2.07 -9.51 -12.34
C ASN A 287 -2.24 -8.95 -13.76
N LYS A 288 -1.95 -9.79 -14.77
CA LYS A 288 -2.01 -9.41 -16.19
C LYS A 288 -3.42 -9.02 -16.66
N ILE A 289 -4.47 -9.67 -16.14
CA ILE A 289 -5.86 -9.36 -16.53
C ILE A 289 -6.23 -7.97 -16.03
N VAL A 290 -5.92 -7.67 -14.76
CA VAL A 290 -6.09 -6.33 -14.21
C VAL A 290 -5.28 -5.32 -15.03
N SER A 291 -4.05 -5.65 -15.42
CA SER A 291 -3.22 -4.72 -16.19
C SER A 291 -3.78 -4.37 -17.57
N ILE A 292 -4.43 -5.32 -18.24
CA ILE A 292 -5.06 -5.07 -19.54
C ILE A 292 -6.26 -4.13 -19.38
N PHE A 293 -7.16 -4.43 -18.43
CA PHE A 293 -8.37 -3.64 -18.24
C PHE A 293 -8.11 -2.29 -17.58
N ALA A 294 -7.16 -2.22 -16.65
CA ALA A 294 -6.74 -1.01 -15.96
C ALA A 294 -5.54 -0.32 -16.62
N TYR A 295 -5.30 -0.57 -17.91
CA TYR A 295 -4.35 0.17 -18.76
C TYR A 295 -2.90 0.27 -18.22
N GLY A 296 -2.45 -0.72 -17.46
CA GLY A 296 -1.11 -0.79 -16.87
C GLY A 296 -1.06 -0.99 -15.36
N GLU A 297 -2.15 -0.73 -14.63
CA GLU A 297 -2.09 -0.68 -13.16
C GLU A 297 -2.17 -2.04 -12.45
N GLY A 298 -2.19 -3.14 -13.20
CA GLY A 298 -2.23 -4.50 -12.65
C GLY A 298 -0.87 -5.08 -12.26
N TRP A 299 0.23 -4.39 -12.60
CA TRP A 299 1.59 -4.76 -12.16
C TRP A 299 1.86 -4.23 -10.75
N HIS A 300 1.02 -4.66 -9.81
CA HIS A 300 0.84 -3.97 -8.55
C HIS A 300 1.92 -4.31 -7.51
N ASN A 301 2.55 -5.48 -7.59
CA ASN A 301 3.70 -5.82 -6.75
C ASN A 301 4.89 -4.92 -7.10
N TYR A 302 5.19 -4.74 -8.39
CA TYR A 302 6.21 -3.79 -8.85
C TYR A 302 5.89 -2.39 -8.37
N HIS A 303 4.66 -1.94 -8.61
CA HIS A 303 4.24 -0.59 -8.30
C HIS A 303 4.37 -0.27 -6.80
N HIS A 304 3.99 -1.18 -5.91
CA HIS A 304 4.14 -0.96 -4.47
C HIS A 304 5.59 -1.03 -3.97
N VAL A 305 6.45 -1.75 -4.69
CA VAL A 305 7.89 -1.80 -4.39
C VAL A 305 8.61 -0.56 -4.92
N PHE A 306 8.18 -0.03 -6.06
CA PHE A 306 8.78 1.11 -6.75
C PHE A 306 7.73 2.16 -7.16
N PRO A 307 7.07 2.82 -6.20
CA PRO A 307 5.92 3.67 -6.51
C PRO A 307 6.24 4.91 -7.33
N TRP A 308 7.50 5.37 -7.33
CA TRP A 308 7.96 6.51 -8.13
C TRP A 308 8.28 6.17 -9.59
N ASP A 309 8.20 4.90 -10.01
CA ASP A 309 8.41 4.54 -11.41
C ASP A 309 7.21 4.98 -12.27
N TYR A 310 7.46 5.80 -13.30
CA TYR A 310 6.41 6.35 -14.16
C TYR A 310 5.71 5.28 -15.00
N LYS A 311 6.36 4.14 -15.23
CA LYS A 311 5.79 3.02 -15.97
C LYS A 311 4.89 2.19 -15.09
N THR A 312 5.05 2.22 -13.76
CA THR A 312 4.39 1.32 -12.80
C THR A 312 4.62 -0.17 -13.08
N SER A 313 5.56 -0.53 -13.95
CA SER A 313 5.91 -1.91 -14.24
C SER A 313 7.29 -2.06 -14.88
N GLU A 314 7.96 -3.20 -14.60
CA GLU A 314 9.16 -3.62 -15.35
C GLU A 314 8.79 -4.05 -16.78
N PHE A 315 7.68 -4.79 -16.93
CA PHE A 315 7.27 -5.47 -18.16
C PHE A 315 6.24 -4.70 -19.01
N GLY A 316 6.10 -3.39 -18.83
CA GLY A 316 5.07 -2.59 -19.50
C GLY A 316 5.29 -2.44 -21.01
N THR A 317 5.22 -3.53 -21.79
CA THR A 317 4.97 -3.42 -23.22
C THR A 317 3.67 -2.63 -23.40
N TYR A 318 3.59 -1.77 -24.42
CA TYR A 318 2.45 -0.88 -24.58
C TYR A 318 1.09 -1.61 -24.64
N ASN A 319 1.07 -2.89 -25.03
CA ASN A 319 -0.14 -3.71 -25.07
C ASN A 319 -0.74 -4.04 -23.69
N THR A 320 0.06 -4.02 -22.64
CA THR A 320 -0.38 -4.27 -21.25
C THR A 320 -0.23 -3.03 -20.37
N ASN A 321 0.26 -1.92 -20.93
CA ASN A 321 0.48 -0.67 -20.23
C ASN A 321 0.33 0.54 -21.16
N PHE A 322 -0.91 0.74 -21.61
CA PHE A 322 -1.27 1.85 -22.50
C PHE A 322 -1.02 3.22 -21.86
N THR A 323 -1.11 3.33 -20.53
CA THR A 323 -0.82 4.57 -19.81
C THR A 323 0.63 5.01 -20.03
N THR A 324 1.60 4.07 -19.97
CA THR A 324 3.01 4.38 -20.29
C THR A 324 3.16 4.85 -21.73
N ALA A 325 2.50 4.19 -22.68
CA ALA A 325 2.52 4.60 -24.09
C ALA A 325 1.99 6.04 -24.28
N PHE A 326 0.91 6.39 -23.58
CA PHE A 326 0.35 7.73 -23.58
C PHE A 326 1.31 8.78 -23.00
N ILE A 327 1.96 8.47 -21.86
CA ILE A 327 2.94 9.37 -21.23
C ILE A 327 4.16 9.56 -22.14
N ASP A 328 4.68 8.49 -22.74
CA ASP A 328 5.81 8.54 -23.67
C ASP A 328 5.46 9.38 -24.92
N PHE A 329 4.25 9.24 -25.46
CA PHE A 329 3.75 10.08 -26.55
C PHE A 329 3.70 11.56 -26.14
N CYS A 330 3.17 11.87 -24.96
CA CYS A 330 3.16 13.23 -24.44
C CYS A 330 4.58 13.78 -24.21
N ALA A 331 5.52 12.93 -23.83
CA ALA A 331 6.93 13.31 -23.66
C ALA A 331 7.58 13.66 -25.00
N ARG A 332 7.29 12.92 -26.07
CA ARG A 332 7.72 13.23 -27.44
C ARG A 332 7.15 14.56 -27.94
N LEU A 333 5.93 14.92 -27.52
CA LEU A 333 5.35 16.23 -27.80
C LEU A 333 5.89 17.36 -26.89
N GLY A 334 6.79 17.04 -25.96
CA GLY A 334 7.34 17.99 -25.00
C GLY A 334 6.33 18.46 -23.94
N LEU A 335 5.24 17.73 -23.73
CA LEU A 335 4.20 18.02 -22.73
C LEU A 335 4.47 17.32 -21.39
N ALA A 336 5.16 16.18 -21.41
CA ALA A 336 5.64 15.45 -20.23
C ALA A 336 7.18 15.40 -20.22
N TYR A 337 7.78 15.44 -19.03
CA TYR A 337 9.24 15.49 -18.85
C TYR A 337 9.62 14.96 -17.45
N ASP A 338 10.92 14.75 -17.20
CA ASP A 338 11.42 14.24 -15.92
C ASP A 338 10.78 12.88 -15.53
N LEU A 339 10.70 11.96 -16.51
CA LEU A 339 10.11 10.63 -16.39
C LEU A 339 11.08 9.72 -15.62
N LYS A 340 10.67 9.25 -14.43
CA LYS A 340 11.52 8.48 -13.52
C LYS A 340 11.30 6.99 -13.69
N THR A 341 12.34 6.22 -13.94
CA THR A 341 12.26 4.75 -13.98
C THR A 341 13.35 4.15 -13.11
N VAL A 342 13.08 2.96 -12.59
CA VAL A 342 14.05 2.19 -11.81
C VAL A 342 15.06 1.52 -12.76
N PRO A 343 16.37 1.57 -12.47
CA PRO A 343 17.35 0.82 -13.25
C PRO A 343 17.18 -0.70 -13.06
N ASP A 344 17.42 -1.46 -14.13
CA ASP A 344 17.33 -2.94 -14.14
C ASP A 344 18.12 -3.60 -13.01
N GLU A 345 19.29 -3.07 -12.66
CA GLU A 345 20.12 -3.60 -11.59
C GLU A 345 19.43 -3.51 -10.22
N VAL A 346 18.76 -2.40 -9.94
CA VAL A 346 18.00 -2.20 -8.69
C VAL A 346 16.80 -3.16 -8.63
N ILE A 347 16.12 -3.36 -9.75
CA ILE A 347 14.99 -4.29 -9.86
C ILE A 347 15.44 -5.73 -9.57
N ARG A 348 16.51 -6.19 -10.23
CA ARG A 348 17.09 -7.53 -10.03
C ARG A 348 17.52 -7.74 -8.58
N LYS A 349 18.22 -6.77 -7.98
CA LYS A 349 18.64 -6.82 -6.58
C LYS A 349 17.46 -6.97 -5.63
N ARG A 350 16.41 -6.16 -5.82
CA ARG A 350 15.21 -6.21 -4.97
C ARG A 350 14.50 -7.56 -5.10
N ALA A 351 14.30 -8.04 -6.33
CA ALA A 351 13.63 -9.30 -6.58
C ALA A 351 14.40 -10.51 -6.06
N ALA A 352 15.73 -10.54 -6.20
CA ALA A 352 16.56 -11.61 -5.63
C ALA A 352 16.47 -11.66 -4.09
N ARG A 353 16.33 -10.50 -3.44
CA ARG A 353 16.25 -10.39 -1.97
C ARG A 353 14.88 -10.76 -1.41
N THR A 354 13.80 -10.20 -1.96
CA THR A 354 12.45 -10.30 -1.37
C THR A 354 11.41 -10.95 -2.27
N GLY A 355 11.75 -11.27 -3.53
CA GLY A 355 10.82 -11.88 -4.47
C GLY A 355 10.43 -13.31 -4.08
N ASP A 356 9.30 -13.75 -4.61
CA ASP A 356 8.78 -15.12 -4.46
C ASP A 356 9.52 -16.16 -5.32
N GLY A 357 10.44 -15.74 -6.19
CA GLY A 357 11.17 -16.61 -7.11
C GLY A 357 10.41 -16.95 -8.40
N SER A 358 9.24 -16.37 -8.64
CA SER A 358 8.46 -16.58 -9.87
C SER A 358 9.14 -16.04 -11.14
N ARG A 359 10.15 -15.18 -10.98
CA ARG A 359 10.76 -14.44 -12.11
C ARG A 359 12.28 -14.28 -12.04
N TYR A 360 12.86 -14.19 -10.84
CA TYR A 360 14.31 -14.09 -10.65
C TYR A 360 14.78 -15.23 -9.74
N ASP A 361 15.90 -15.88 -10.11
CA ASP A 361 16.49 -16.93 -9.27
C ASP A 361 17.14 -16.30 -8.04
N LYS A 362 16.78 -16.77 -6.85
CA LYS A 362 17.37 -16.32 -5.58
C LYS A 362 18.88 -16.60 -5.51
N LYS A 363 19.40 -17.51 -6.34
CA LYS A 363 20.83 -17.87 -6.38
C LYS A 363 21.74 -16.82 -7.03
N GLU A 364 21.20 -15.82 -7.71
CA GLU A 364 21.97 -14.70 -8.27
C GLU A 364 22.26 -13.58 -7.25
N ALA A 365 21.82 -13.74 -5.99
CA ALA A 365 21.97 -12.72 -4.95
C ALA A 365 23.42 -12.61 -4.41
N VAL A 366 24.21 -11.70 -4.99
CA VAL A 366 25.42 -11.19 -4.33
C VAL A 366 25.01 -10.21 -3.23
N TYR A 367 25.36 -10.55 -2.00
CA TYR A 367 25.01 -9.92 -0.72
C TYR A 367 25.38 -8.43 -0.62
N TYR A 368 24.45 -7.46 -0.77
CA TYR A 368 24.70 -6.06 -0.36
C TYR A 368 23.42 -5.24 0.00
N TYR A 369 23.55 -4.49 1.11
CA TYR A 369 22.76 -3.38 1.71
C TYR A 369 21.24 -3.50 1.99
N ASN A 370 20.89 -3.12 3.23
CA ASN A 370 19.53 -3.02 3.79
C ASN A 370 18.76 -1.80 3.24
N LEU A 371 17.77 -2.05 2.38
CA LEU A 371 16.70 -1.12 2.04
C LEU A 371 15.42 -1.60 2.73
N GLU A 372 15.35 -1.41 4.06
CA GLU A 372 14.27 -1.94 4.92
C GLU A 372 13.02 -1.06 5.02
N ASN A 373 13.01 0.13 4.41
CA ASN A 373 11.87 1.05 4.56
C ASN A 373 11.10 1.16 3.24
N MET A 374 9.88 0.62 3.24
CA MET A 374 8.90 0.80 2.17
C MET A 374 8.54 2.28 2.07
N LYS A 375 8.66 2.86 0.87
CA LYS A 375 8.49 4.29 0.59
C LYS A 375 7.36 4.48 -0.38
N TRP A 376 6.62 5.59 -0.25
CA TRP A 376 5.32 5.76 -0.88
C TRP A 376 5.35 6.59 -2.21
N GLY A 377 6.33 7.47 -2.46
CA GLY A 377 6.38 8.30 -3.68
C GLY A 377 7.66 9.14 -3.84
N TRP A 378 7.81 9.85 -4.97
CA TRP A 378 9.02 10.67 -5.26
C TRP A 378 9.08 11.98 -4.45
N GLY A 379 10.24 12.27 -3.87
CA GLY A 379 10.47 13.48 -3.09
C GLY A 379 9.75 13.50 -1.74
N ASP A 380 9.42 12.32 -1.21
CA ASP A 380 8.95 12.16 0.17
C ASP A 380 10.09 12.46 1.17
N VAL A 381 9.75 13.00 2.34
CA VAL A 381 10.72 13.31 3.41
C VAL A 381 11.47 12.07 3.90
N ASP A 382 10.87 10.89 3.74
CA ASP A 382 11.46 9.62 4.14
C ASP A 382 12.44 9.05 3.07
N MET A 383 12.56 9.69 1.89
CA MET A 383 13.45 9.26 0.79
C MET A 383 14.93 9.52 1.12
N LYS A 384 15.79 8.50 0.89
CA LYS A 384 17.22 8.59 1.26
C LYS A 384 18.01 9.21 0.11
N PRO A 385 19.04 10.04 0.38
CA PRO A 385 19.82 10.70 -0.68
C PRO A 385 20.46 9.73 -1.68
N GLU A 386 20.90 8.55 -1.23
CA GLU A 386 21.56 7.55 -2.07
C GLU A 386 20.61 6.98 -3.14
N GLU A 387 19.33 6.81 -2.80
CA GLU A 387 18.32 6.30 -3.74
C GLU A 387 18.02 7.29 -4.87
N ILE A 388 18.10 8.59 -4.58
CA ILE A 388 17.90 9.64 -5.60
C ILE A 388 19.03 9.58 -6.63
N GLN A 389 20.25 9.24 -6.20
CA GLN A 389 21.42 9.16 -7.07
C GLN A 389 21.39 7.94 -8.00
N GLU A 390 20.71 6.86 -7.59
CA GLU A 390 20.59 5.63 -8.37
C GLU A 390 19.48 5.69 -9.44
N ILE A 391 18.66 6.75 -9.50
CA ILE A 391 17.46 6.78 -10.35
C ILE A 391 17.74 7.32 -11.75
N SER A 392 17.21 6.61 -12.76
CA SER A 392 17.26 7.01 -14.16
C SER A 392 16.11 7.97 -14.48
N ILE A 393 16.45 9.20 -14.85
CA ILE A 393 15.49 10.24 -15.27
C ILE A 393 15.64 10.49 -16.76
N TYR A 394 14.58 10.22 -17.51
CA TYR A 394 14.48 10.47 -18.94
C TYR A 394 13.76 11.79 -19.24
N ASN A 395 14.07 12.38 -20.40
CA ASN A 395 13.50 13.63 -20.89
C ASN A 395 13.61 14.75 -19.85
N LYS A 396 14.82 15.00 -19.32
CA LYS A 396 15.07 16.09 -18.38
C LYS A 396 14.74 17.42 -19.07
N SER A 397 14.07 18.33 -18.36
CA SER A 397 14.00 19.73 -18.79
C SER A 397 15.36 20.36 -18.55
N ASP A 398 15.88 21.08 -19.54
CA ASP A 398 17.03 21.96 -19.37
C ASP A 398 16.80 23.02 -18.28
#